data_AF-C7MNM7-F1
#
_entry.id   AF-C7MNM7-F1
#
_cell.length_a   1.000
_cell.length_b   1.000
_cell.length_c   1.000
_cell.angle_alpha   90.00
_cell.angle_beta   90.00
_cell.angle_gamma   90.00
#
_symmetry.space_group_name_H-M   'P 1'
#
loop_
_entity.id
_entity.type
_entity.pdbx_description
1 polymer ?
#
loop_
_entity_poly.entity_id
_entity_poly.type
_entity_poly.pdbx_seq_one_letter_code
_entity_poly.pdbx_strand_id
1 'polypeptide(L)' 'MLDSSGMNAMKLANAIGCTHATIFDLFSFKRDDVKAEELVSMAAAMGYEVVLRGHGEEIRIDPACKSQSHQKD' A
#
# COMPACT_ATOMS: atom_id res chain seq x y z
N MET A 1 6.50 9.04 -8.06
CA MET A 1 6.22 7.67 -7.53
C MET A 1 5.04 7.02 -8.23
N LEU A 2 3.91 7.70 -8.41
CA LEU A 2 2.75 7.16 -9.14
C LEU A 2 2.93 7.16 -10.67
N ASP A 3 3.54 8.21 -11.23
CA ASP A 3 3.73 8.33 -12.68
C ASP A 3 4.61 7.22 -13.28
N SER A 4 5.55 6.68 -12.51
CA SER A 4 6.46 5.60 -12.92
C SER A 4 5.81 4.21 -12.85
N SER A 5 4.69 4.04 -12.15
CA SER A 5 3.96 2.77 -12.03
C SER A 5 2.72 2.69 -12.92
N GLY A 6 2.41 3.74 -13.68
CA GLY A 6 1.19 3.82 -14.50
C GLY A 6 -0.10 3.87 -13.67
N MET A 7 0.01 4.06 -12.35
CA MET A 7 -1.12 4.21 -11.45
C MET A 7 -1.43 5.68 -11.23
N ASN A 8 -2.73 6.00 -11.15
CA ASN A 8 -3.19 7.28 -10.61
C ASN A 8 -3.79 7.04 -9.22
N ALA A 9 -3.96 8.11 -8.43
CA ALA A 9 -4.43 8.02 -7.04
C ALA A 9 -5.75 7.23 -6.91
N MET A 10 -6.66 7.35 -7.88
CA MET A 10 -7.94 6.65 -7.89
C MET A 10 -7.79 5.13 -8.15
N LYS A 11 -6.93 4.74 -9.10
CA LYS A 11 -6.63 3.33 -9.37
C LYS A 11 -5.95 2.67 -8.17
N LEU A 12 -5.03 3.38 -7.52
CA LEU A 12 -4.36 2.89 -6.32
C LEU A 12 -5.35 2.72 -5.15
N ALA A 13 -6.21 3.72 -4.91
CA ALA A 13 -7.26 3.66 -3.89
C ALA A 13 -8.16 2.42 -4.07
N ASN A 14 -8.61 2.18 -5.31
CA ASN A 14 -9.40 0.99 -5.65
C ASN A 14 -8.63 -0.32 -5.46
N ALA A 15 -7.34 -0.37 -5.81
CA ALA A 15 -6.54 -1.58 -5.68
C ALA A 15 -6.31 -2.00 -4.22
N ILE A 16 -6.17 -1.03 -3.30
CA ILE A 16 -5.93 -1.31 -1.88
C ILE A 16 -7.22 -1.38 -1.03
N GLY A 17 -8.37 -0.99 -1.61
CA GLY A 17 -9.66 -0.95 -0.93
C GLY A 17 -9.81 0.26 0.01
N CYS A 18 -9.17 1.38 -0.30
CA CYS A 18 -9.21 2.61 0.50
C CYS A 18 -9.87 3.76 -0.27
N THR A 19 -10.23 4.84 0.43
CA THR A 19 -10.84 6.00 -0.22
C THR A 19 -9.80 6.89 -0.91
N HIS A 20 -10.22 7.63 -1.94
CA HIS A 20 -9.36 8.61 -2.61
C HIS A 20 -8.81 9.68 -1.63
N ALA A 21 -9.62 10.08 -0.64
CA ALA A 21 -9.19 11.01 0.40
C ALA A 21 -8.05 10.42 1.23
N THR A 22 -8.14 9.13 1.59
CA THR A 22 -7.08 8.41 2.31
C THR A 22 -5.75 8.43 1.55
N ILE A 23 -5.78 8.17 0.24
CA ILE A 23 -4.58 8.25 -0.62
C ILE A 23 -4.05 9.69 -0.68
N PHE A 24 -4.92 10.67 -0.87
CA PHE A 24 -4.54 12.08 -0.94
C PHE A 24 -3.89 12.57 0.35
N ASP A 25 -4.44 12.23 1.51
CA ASP A 25 -3.90 12.61 2.82
C ASP A 25 -2.54 11.95 3.10
N LEU A 26 -2.36 10.71 2.65
CA LEU A 26 -1.08 9.99 2.67
C LEU A 26 0.02 10.69 1.87
N PHE A 27 -0.29 11.10 0.63
CA PHE A 27 0.67 11.80 -0.23
C PHE A 27 0.86 13.28 0.13
N SER A 28 -0.09 13.86 0.88
CA SER A 28 -0.03 15.25 1.33
C SER A 28 0.67 15.42 2.68
N PHE A 29 1.28 14.36 3.24
CA PHE A 29 1.92 14.35 4.57
C PHE A 29 1.00 14.85 5.70
N LYS A 30 -0.33 14.64 5.56
CA LYS A 30 -1.32 15.03 6.59
C LYS A 30 -1.62 13.93 7.60
N ARG A 31 -1.17 12.70 7.32
CA ARG A 31 -1.21 11.55 8.23
C ARG A 31 0.19 11.08 8.53
N ASP A 32 0.54 11.10 9.80
CA ASP A 32 1.82 10.62 10.31
C ASP A 32 1.74 9.15 10.74
N ASP A 33 0.51 8.60 10.82
CA ASP A 33 0.17 7.28 11.35
C ASP A 33 -0.20 6.27 10.25
N VAL A 34 0.68 6.13 9.25
CA VAL A 34 0.51 5.13 8.20
C VAL A 34 0.88 3.75 8.76
N LYS A 35 -0.07 2.81 8.71
CA LYS A 35 0.20 1.44 9.17
C LYS A 35 1.11 0.74 8.15
N ALA A 36 2.03 -0.08 8.64
CA ALA A 36 2.94 -0.85 7.77
C ALA A 36 2.17 -1.68 6.73
N GLU A 37 1.01 -2.24 7.08
CA GLU A 37 0.14 -2.99 6.17
C GLU A 37 -0.38 -2.15 4.98
N GLU A 38 -0.73 -0.88 5.23
CA GLU A 38 -1.19 0.04 4.18
C GLU A 38 -0.05 0.31 3.19
N LEU A 39 1.16 0.53 3.70
CA LEU A 39 2.35 0.81 2.90
C LEU A 39 2.75 -0.40 2.04
N VAL A 40 2.69 -1.60 2.59
CA VAL A 40 2.97 -2.85 1.86
C VAL A 40 1.92 -3.12 0.79
N SER A 41 0.64 -2.90 1.09
CA SER A 41 -0.45 -3.05 0.10
C SER A 41 -0.31 -2.07 -1.06
N MET A 42 0.10 -0.82 -0.78
CA MET A 42 0.35 0.18 -1.81
C MET A 42 1.54 -0.19 -2.70
N ALA A 43 2.66 -0.59 -2.10
CA ALA A 43 3.84 -1.00 -2.85
C ALA A 43 3.54 -2.19 -3.77
N ALA A 44 2.84 -3.22 -3.26
CA ALA A 44 2.42 -4.36 -4.05
C ALA A 44 1.50 -3.97 -5.22
N ALA A 45 0.52 -3.08 -5.00
CA ALA A 45 -0.34 -2.57 -6.06
C ALA A 45 0.47 -1.85 -7.15
N MET A 46 1.49 -1.08 -6.77
CA MET A 46 2.36 -0.36 -7.70
C MET A 46 3.45 -1.24 -8.36
N GLY A 47 3.51 -2.53 -8.06
CA GLY A 47 4.52 -3.45 -8.60
C GLY A 47 5.91 -3.32 -7.94
N TYR A 48 5.98 -2.77 -6.73
CA TYR A 48 7.22 -2.64 -5.95
C TYR A 48 7.26 -3.63 -4.78
N GLU A 49 8.48 -4.02 -4.38
CA GLU A 49 8.72 -4.76 -3.13
C GLU A 49 8.94 -3.80 -1.95
N VAL A 50 8.52 -4.22 -0.75
CA VAL A 50 8.87 -3.54 0.50
C VAL A 50 9.93 -4.36 1.23
N VAL A 51 11.01 -3.69 1.61
CA VAL A 51 12.15 -4.31 2.29
C VAL A 51 12.48 -3.52 3.55
N LEU A 52 12.52 -4.18 4.71
CA LEU A 52 13.11 -3.63 5.93
C LEU A 52 14.61 -3.82 5.86
N ARG A 53 15.35 -2.73 6.03
CA ARG A 53 16.81 -2.73 6.03
C ARG A 53 17.31 -2.30 7.40
N GLY A 54 18.20 -3.09 7.99
CA GLY A 54 18.78 -2.77 9.29
C GLY A 54 19.92 -3.72 9.63
N HIS A 55 20.98 -3.22 10.27
CA HIS A 55 22.13 -4.03 10.72
C HIS A 55 22.82 -4.86 9.62
N GLY A 56 22.75 -4.41 8.35
CA GLY A 56 23.30 -5.15 7.21
C GLY A 56 22.39 -6.27 6.70
N GLU A 57 21.18 -6.40 7.25
CA GLU A 57 20.17 -7.36 6.84
C GLU A 57 19.05 -6.69 6.04
N GLU A 58 18.47 -7.46 5.12
CA GLU A 58 17.31 -7.09 4.32
C GLU A 58 16.21 -8.13 4.52
N ILE A 59 15.04 -7.71 5.02
CA ILE A 59 13.88 -8.57 5.22
C ILE A 59 12.76 -8.09 4.29
N ARG A 60 12.35 -8.96 3.37
CA ARG A 60 11.18 -8.70 2.51
C ARG A 60 9.90 -8.76 3.34
N ILE A 61 9.03 -7.78 3.16
CA ILE A 61 7.67 -7.83 3.70
C ILE A 61 6.70 -8.17 2.58
N ASP A 62 6.11 -9.36 2.67
CA ASP A 62 5.03 -9.74 1.77
C ASP A 62 3.71 -9.10 2.21
N PRO A 63 2.87 -8.64 1.26
CA PRO A 63 1.52 -8.21 1.59
C PRO A 63 0.77 -9.38 2.22
N ALA A 64 0.15 -9.14 3.39
CA ALA A 64 -0.76 -10.11 3.98
C ALA A 64 -1.82 -10.44 2.92
N CYS A 65 -1.89 -11.71 2.53
CA CYS A 65 -2.87 -12.18 1.56
C CYS A 65 -4.24 -11.93 2.19
N LYS A 66 -4.94 -10.88 1.74
CA LYS A 66 -6.32 -10.62 2.17
C LYS A 66 -7.16 -11.75 1.60
N SER A 67 -7.30 -12.84 2.35
CA SER A 67 -8.33 -13.84 2.14
C SER A 67 -9.65 -13.07 2.06
N GLN A 68 -10.22 -12.99 0.86
CA GLN A 68 -11.56 -12.47 0.68
C GLN A 68 -12.52 -13.38 1.43
N SER A 69 -12.79 -13.08 2.69
CA SER A 69 -13.96 -13.59 3.38
C SER A 69 -15.18 -12.90 2.77
N HIS A 70 -15.60 -13.37 1.60
CA HIS A 70 -16.96 -13.20 1.10
C HIS A 70 -17.88 -14.00 2.03
N GLN A 71 -18.29 -13.36 3.11
CA GLN A 71 -19.45 -13.78 3.86
C GLN A 71 -20.68 -13.30 3.07
N LYS A 72 -21.36 -14.23 2.42
CA LYS A 72 -22.74 -14.04 1.97
C LYS A 72 -23.58 -15.10 2.68
N ASP A 73 -24.36 -14.62 3.64
CA ASP A 73 -25.63 -15.22 4.04
C ASP A 73 -26.60 -15.29 2.85
#